data_AF-A0A5C8B019-F1
#
_entry.id   AF-A0A5C8B019-F1
#
_cell.length_a   1.000
_cell.length_b   1.000
_cell.length_c   1.000
_cell.angle_alpha   90.00
_cell.angle_beta   90.00
_cell.angle_gamma   90.00
#
_symmetry.space_group_name_H-M   'P 1'
#
loop_
_entity.id
_entity.type
_entity.pdbx_description
1 polymer ?
#
loop_
_entity_poly.entity_id
_entity_poly.type
_entity_poly.pdbx_seq_one_letter_code
_entity_poly.pdbx_strand_id
1 'polypeptide(L)'
;MSQTIKSIVRQAHSPNELELGNCSNCFNLLEYLKFGVIYCTQAKSRSDADLQTFRISYANQTLREQLGQLVTRGQQLLDITPHLGLPSEVDLDAMIALALNERSAVSLEYEHILHERWFNLSLSALEINDHDLIITLEDISERKQSELRLKRMNQDFMTVLESTSDFITIKDQEGRLRYCSQSLADITGHKSWREMIGKRDVDIFPHETARLYEKEETQVYQHGQSVVNKSDPYFRRDGSRGWLSTTKWPMFSEDGKTVIGMFGISRDISEAKALEDELRTMATTDFLTGLASRRDFTEDLTRQVARIKRSPQATTVLLMLDLDFFKRVNDAHGHAVGDAILQHVSRLMRNEVRRVDSVGRIGGEEFAILMPD
;
A
#
# COMPACT_ATOMS: atom_id res chain seq x y z
N MET A 1 34.28 -7.04 14.66
CA MET A 1 35.01 -6.05 13.82
C MET A 1 36.15 -5.38 14.58
N SER A 2 35.87 -4.66 15.68
CA SER A 2 36.92 -4.05 16.54
C SER A 2 38.00 -5.05 16.99
N GLN A 3 37.65 -6.29 17.35
CA GLN A 3 38.62 -7.33 17.71
C GLN A 3 39.57 -7.74 16.57
N THR A 4 39.09 -7.80 15.33
CA THR A 4 39.89 -8.16 14.14
C THR A 4 40.90 -7.06 13.82
N ILE A 5 40.46 -5.79 13.88
CA ILE A 5 41.34 -4.62 13.68
C ILE A 5 42.36 -4.56 14.81
N LYS A 6 41.94 -4.73 16.06
CA LYS A 6 42.84 -4.84 17.21
C LYS A 6 43.91 -5.89 16.93
N SER A 7 43.53 -7.11 16.52
CA SER A 7 44.47 -8.20 16.20
C SER A 7 45.46 -7.87 15.08
N ILE A 8 45.04 -7.18 14.02
CA ILE A 8 45.93 -6.76 12.92
C ILE A 8 46.94 -5.71 13.41
N VAL A 9 46.47 -4.73 14.19
CA VAL A 9 47.35 -3.73 14.82
C VAL A 9 48.29 -4.37 15.84
N ARG A 10 47.86 -5.44 16.53
CA ARG A 10 48.73 -6.24 17.42
C ARG A 10 49.87 -6.92 16.68
N GLN A 11 49.58 -7.53 15.53
CA GLN A 11 50.59 -8.20 14.72
C GLN A 11 51.61 -7.21 14.13
N ALA A 12 51.19 -5.97 13.85
CA ALA A 12 52.08 -4.88 13.43
C ALA A 12 53.04 -4.41 14.55
N HIS A 13 52.78 -4.77 15.82
CA HIS A 13 53.53 -4.34 17.01
C HIS A 13 54.60 -5.36 17.49
N SER A 14 55.08 -6.25 16.60
CA SER A 14 56.11 -7.24 16.95
C SER A 14 57.35 -6.59 17.60
N PRO A 15 57.88 -7.13 18.72
CA PRO A 15 58.93 -6.50 19.52
C PRO A 15 60.29 -6.31 18.81
N ASN A 16 60.47 -6.83 17.60
CA ASN A 16 61.68 -6.66 16.80
C ASN A 16 61.63 -5.49 15.80
N GLU A 17 60.49 -4.81 15.63
CA GLU A 17 60.35 -3.63 14.77
C GLU A 17 59.92 -2.44 15.64
N LEU A 18 60.90 -1.71 16.17
CA LEU A 18 60.71 -0.51 17.01
C LEU A 18 60.06 0.68 16.28
N GLU A 19 59.63 0.51 15.03
CA GLU A 19 58.94 1.52 14.25
C GLU A 19 57.71 0.91 13.57
N LEU A 20 56.54 1.25 14.10
CA LEU A 20 55.18 1.04 13.56
C LEU A 20 55.00 1.39 12.06
N GLY A 21 55.98 2.01 11.42
CA GLY A 21 55.96 2.36 10.00
C GLY A 21 56.53 1.29 9.06
N ASN A 22 57.17 0.23 9.56
CA ASN A 22 57.92 -0.72 8.71
C ASN A 22 57.24 -2.08 8.51
N CYS A 23 56.16 -2.40 9.23
CA CYS A 23 55.39 -3.61 8.97
C CYS A 23 54.40 -3.40 7.80
N SER A 24 54.95 -3.35 6.59
CA SER A 24 54.21 -3.11 5.34
C SER A 24 53.03 -4.08 5.14
N ASN A 25 53.10 -5.30 5.69
CA ASN A 25 52.07 -6.33 5.49
C ASN A 25 50.81 -6.15 6.36
N CYS A 26 50.90 -5.60 7.57
CA CYS A 26 49.73 -5.53 8.46
C CYS A 26 48.83 -4.33 8.13
N PHE A 27 49.40 -3.18 7.77
CA PHE A 27 48.63 -1.99 7.37
C PHE A 27 48.00 -2.12 5.99
N ASN A 28 48.59 -2.91 5.08
CA ASN A 28 48.00 -3.20 3.78
C ASN A 28 46.60 -3.83 3.89
N LEU A 29 46.32 -4.62 4.93
CA LEU A 29 44.99 -5.20 5.14
C LEU A 29 43.94 -4.16 5.57
N LEU A 30 44.37 -3.08 6.24
CA LEU A 30 43.49 -2.01 6.69
C LEU A 30 43.13 -1.03 5.57
N GLU A 31 43.98 -0.92 4.53
CA GLU A 31 43.74 -0.06 3.36
C GLU A 31 42.55 -0.52 2.50
N TYR A 32 42.22 -1.80 2.48
CA TYR A 32 41.11 -2.34 1.70
C TYR A 32 39.78 -2.42 2.46
N LEU A 33 39.73 -1.93 3.70
CA LEU A 33 38.50 -1.89 4.48
C LEU A 33 37.54 -0.86 3.92
N LYS A 34 36.25 -1.20 3.80
CA LYS A 34 35.19 -0.30 3.29
C LYS A 34 34.77 0.79 4.28
N PHE A 35 35.49 0.94 5.39
CA PHE A 35 35.22 1.94 6.42
C PHE A 35 36.52 2.63 6.81
N GLY A 36 36.41 3.88 7.25
CA GLY A 36 37.53 4.67 7.70
C GLY A 36 38.13 4.09 8.98
N VAL A 37 39.46 4.04 9.05
CA VAL A 37 40.21 3.63 10.25
C VAL A 37 41.26 4.68 10.56
N ILE A 38 41.31 5.10 11.82
CA ILE A 38 42.37 5.92 12.40
C ILE A 38 42.98 5.15 13.55
N TYR A 39 44.30 5.13 13.61
CA TYR A 39 45.05 4.68 14.76
C TYR A 39 45.84 5.87 15.32
N CYS A 40 45.56 6.20 16.58
CA CYS A 40 46.19 7.29 17.31
C CYS A 40 47.03 6.75 18.47
N THR A 41 48.17 7.39 18.70
CA THR A 41 49.04 7.13 19.86
C THR A 41 49.07 8.36 20.74
N GLN A 42 49.10 8.15 22.06
CA GLN A 42 49.22 9.25 23.02
C GLN A 42 50.70 9.60 23.25
N ALA A 43 51.04 10.89 23.31
CA ALA A 43 52.39 11.30 23.67
C ALA A 43 52.71 10.92 25.14
N LYS A 44 53.80 10.18 25.37
CA LYS A 44 54.28 9.73 26.70
C LYS A 44 54.60 10.90 27.64
N SER A 45 53.60 11.54 28.26
CA SER A 45 53.81 12.41 29.45
C SER A 45 52.53 12.98 30.13
N ARG A 46 51.30 12.68 29.71
CA ARG A 46 50.09 13.27 30.33
C ARG A 46 49.06 12.21 30.72
N SER A 47 48.55 12.31 31.94
CA SER A 47 47.54 11.42 32.52
C SER A 47 46.11 11.70 32.03
N ASP A 48 45.89 12.82 31.34
CA ASP A 48 44.57 13.23 30.87
C ASP A 48 44.33 12.79 29.42
N ALA A 49 43.20 12.10 29.21
CA ALA A 49 42.71 11.64 27.91
C ALA A 49 42.09 12.79 27.10
N ASP A 50 42.88 13.82 26.81
CA ASP A 50 42.49 15.01 26.01
C ASP A 50 42.88 14.78 24.53
N LEU A 51 41.99 15.13 23.60
CA LEU A 51 42.21 15.14 22.13
C LEU A 51 43.55 15.75 21.71
N GLN A 52 44.06 16.76 22.43
CA GLN A 52 45.35 17.40 22.14
C GLN A 52 46.56 16.47 22.35
N THR A 53 46.38 15.41 23.13
CA THR A 53 47.44 14.45 23.49
C THR A 53 47.61 13.32 22.49
N PHE A 54 46.63 13.13 21.59
CA PHE A 54 46.62 12.08 20.58
C PHE A 54 47.21 12.55 19.25
N ARG A 55 48.15 11.76 18.71
CA ARG A 55 48.69 11.94 17.36
C ARG A 55 48.31 10.79 16.46
N ILE A 56 47.92 11.12 15.24
CA ILE A 56 47.55 10.15 14.21
C ILE A 56 48.81 9.40 13.78
N SER A 57 48.84 8.11 14.06
CA SER A 57 49.92 7.23 13.61
C SER A 57 49.61 6.59 12.26
N TYR A 58 48.32 6.35 11.98
CA TYR A 58 47.85 5.79 10.72
C TYR A 58 46.41 6.20 10.43
N ALA A 59 46.08 6.37 9.15
CA ALA A 59 44.73 6.57 8.64
C ALA A 59 44.61 5.89 7.26
N ASN A 60 43.59 5.07 7.03
CA ASN A 60 43.43 4.37 5.74
C ASN A 60 42.88 5.29 4.64
N GLN A 61 42.93 4.84 3.39
CA GLN A 61 42.43 5.56 2.22
C GLN A 61 40.94 5.88 2.34
N THR A 62 40.11 4.93 2.75
CA THR A 62 38.66 5.13 2.86
C THR A 62 38.29 6.27 3.81
N LEU A 63 38.98 6.42 4.94
CA LEU A 63 38.77 7.57 5.82
C LEU A 63 39.09 8.88 5.10
N ARG A 64 40.23 8.95 4.41
CA ARG A 64 40.65 10.19 3.72
C ARG A 64 39.65 10.59 2.63
N GLU A 65 39.10 9.61 1.92
CA GLU A 65 38.03 9.82 0.95
C GLU A 65 36.72 10.28 1.62
N GLN A 66 36.34 9.68 2.74
CA GLN A 66 35.15 10.07 3.52
C GLN A 66 35.24 11.49 4.08
N LEU A 67 36.42 11.89 4.59
CA LEU A 67 36.64 13.22 5.16
C LEU A 67 36.94 14.30 4.10
N GLY A 68 37.28 13.90 2.87
CA GLY A 68 37.67 14.82 1.80
C GLY A 68 38.93 15.65 2.10
N GLN A 69 39.76 15.19 3.04
CA GLN A 69 40.95 15.90 3.53
C GLN A 69 42.18 14.98 3.53
N LEU A 70 43.35 15.58 3.32
CA LEU A 70 44.63 14.92 3.57
C LEU A 70 44.84 14.72 5.08
N VAL A 71 44.76 13.48 5.55
CA VAL A 71 45.15 13.11 6.92
C VAL A 71 46.59 12.65 6.92
N THR A 72 47.44 13.26 7.75
CA THR A 72 48.89 13.00 7.77
C THR A 72 49.37 12.39 9.07
N ARG A 73 50.43 11.57 9.00
CA ARG A 73 51.06 10.97 10.18
C ARG A 73 51.68 12.07 11.06
N GLY A 74 51.42 12.01 12.36
CA GLY A 74 51.90 12.98 13.36
C GLY A 74 50.97 14.15 13.60
N GLN A 75 49.93 14.34 12.77
CA GLN A 75 48.88 15.36 12.96
C GLN A 75 48.11 15.12 14.27
N GLN A 76 47.62 16.19 14.93
CA GLN A 76 46.83 16.02 16.14
C GLN A 76 45.44 15.49 15.78
N LEU A 77 44.89 14.63 16.63
CA LEU A 77 43.53 14.13 16.45
C LEU A 77 42.52 15.30 16.46
N LEU A 78 42.76 16.31 17.30
CA LEU A 78 41.95 17.53 17.35
C LEU A 78 41.77 18.19 15.98
N ASP A 79 42.83 18.22 15.14
CA ASP A 79 42.81 18.90 13.84
C ASP A 79 41.85 18.27 12.82
N ILE A 80 41.53 16.98 12.99
CA ILE A 80 40.60 16.27 12.10
C ILE A 80 39.17 16.23 12.66
N THR A 81 38.97 16.56 13.94
CA THR A 81 37.65 16.47 14.59
C THR A 81 36.56 17.29 13.90
N PRO A 82 36.81 18.51 13.37
CA PRO A 82 35.77 19.26 12.65
C PRO A 82 35.30 18.55 11.38
N HIS A 83 36.18 17.73 10.77
CA HIS A 83 35.91 17.00 9.54
C HIS A 83 35.14 15.70 9.78
N LEU A 84 35.07 15.21 11.02
CA LEU A 84 34.18 14.10 11.38
C LEU A 84 32.70 14.53 11.35
N GLY A 85 32.42 15.83 11.32
CA GLY A 85 31.07 16.39 11.19
C GLY A 85 30.11 15.95 12.29
N LEU A 86 30.63 15.78 13.51
CA LEU A 86 29.83 15.42 14.67
C LEU A 86 28.86 16.55 15.06
N PRO A 87 27.63 16.25 15.48
CA PRO A 87 26.71 17.23 16.06
C PRO A 87 27.33 17.93 17.27
N SER A 88 26.97 19.19 17.51
CA SER A 88 27.52 20.00 18.62
C SER A 88 27.24 19.44 20.02
N GLU A 89 26.27 18.54 20.14
CA GLU A 89 25.90 17.86 21.39
C GLU A 89 26.83 16.69 21.73
N VAL A 90 27.66 16.26 20.78
CA VAL A 90 28.56 15.11 20.94
C VAL A 90 29.90 15.58 21.49
N ASP A 91 30.22 15.14 22.70
CA ASP A 91 31.52 15.35 23.34
C ASP A 91 32.48 14.19 23.02
N LEU A 92 33.36 14.41 22.04
CA LEU A 92 34.32 13.41 21.60
C LEU A 92 35.40 13.12 22.65
N ASP A 93 35.81 14.10 23.46
CA ASP A 93 36.77 13.91 24.56
C ASP A 93 36.19 12.96 25.59
N ALA A 94 34.93 13.16 25.98
CA ALA A 94 34.23 12.27 26.90
C ALA A 94 34.10 10.84 26.35
N MET A 95 33.81 10.69 25.05
CA MET A 95 33.75 9.37 24.40
C MET A 95 35.11 8.67 24.39
N ILE A 96 36.21 9.39 24.14
CA ILE A 96 37.57 8.86 24.19
C ILE A 96 37.92 8.41 25.61
N ALA A 97 37.65 9.26 26.61
CA ALA A 97 37.90 8.94 28.01
C ALA A 97 37.13 7.69 28.45
N LEU A 98 35.85 7.55 28.05
CA LEU A 98 35.05 6.34 28.31
C LEU A 98 35.67 5.10 27.64
N ALA A 99 36.04 5.18 26.37
CA ALA A 99 36.63 4.05 25.64
C ALA A 99 37.95 3.57 26.24
N LEU A 100 38.77 4.48 26.76
CA LEU A 100 40.04 4.17 27.44
C LEU A 100 39.82 3.61 28.85
N ASN A 101 38.92 4.21 29.63
CA ASN A 101 38.65 3.80 31.02
C ASN A 101 37.92 2.46 31.11
N GLU A 102 36.86 2.28 30.32
CA GLU A 102 36.06 1.05 30.34
C GLU A 102 36.70 -0.10 29.57
N ARG A 103 37.71 0.20 28.74
CA ARG A 103 38.34 -0.74 27.79
C ARG A 103 37.35 -1.44 26.86
N SER A 104 36.18 -0.83 26.68
CA SER A 104 35.08 -1.27 25.82
C SER A 104 35.05 -0.41 24.56
N ALA A 105 34.39 -0.89 23.50
CA ALA A 105 34.15 -0.08 22.32
C ALA A 105 32.97 0.85 22.59
N VAL A 106 33.14 2.15 22.39
CA VAL A 106 32.08 3.16 22.48
C VAL A 106 31.69 3.55 21.06
N SER A 107 30.41 3.42 20.69
CA SER A 107 29.93 3.71 19.34
C SER A 107 28.76 4.68 19.32
N LEU A 108 28.70 5.52 18.29
CA LEU A 108 27.64 6.49 18.04
C LEU A 108 27.27 6.49 16.55
N GLU A 109 25.97 6.36 16.27
CA GLU A 109 25.40 6.61 14.95
C GLU A 109 24.89 8.06 14.88
N TYR A 110 25.31 8.83 13.88
CA TYR A 110 24.94 10.22 13.73
C TYR A 110 24.81 10.63 12.25
N GLU A 111 24.04 11.68 12.01
CA GLU A 111 23.98 12.35 10.70
C GLU A 111 25.08 13.41 10.64
N HIS A 112 25.90 13.35 9.60
CA HIS A 112 27.04 14.25 9.43
C HIS A 112 26.57 15.64 9.06
N ILE A 113 27.00 16.64 9.83
CA ILE A 113 26.45 18.01 9.73
C ILE A 113 26.72 18.71 8.38
N LEU A 114 27.73 18.27 7.62
CA LEU A 114 28.11 18.88 6.33
C LEU A 114 27.74 18.05 5.09
N HIS A 115 27.44 16.77 5.28
CA HIS A 115 27.30 15.81 4.19
C HIS A 115 26.09 14.97 4.59
N GLU A 116 24.97 15.05 3.88
CA GLU A 116 23.70 14.34 4.18
C GLU A 116 23.87 12.81 4.17
N ARG A 117 24.63 12.31 5.14
CA ARG A 117 25.17 10.97 5.25
C ARG A 117 25.17 10.60 6.72
N TRP A 118 24.92 9.33 6.96
CA TRP A 118 24.94 8.77 8.30
C TRP A 118 26.23 8.01 8.51
N PHE A 119 26.88 8.25 9.64
CA PHE A 119 28.08 7.54 10.03
C PHE A 119 27.89 6.83 11.36
N ASN A 120 28.55 5.69 11.51
CA ASN A 120 28.80 5.04 12.78
C ASN A 120 30.27 5.29 13.17
N LEU A 121 30.47 6.14 14.18
CA LEU A 121 31.77 6.37 14.80
C LEU A 121 31.94 5.41 15.96
N SER A 122 33.02 4.62 15.94
CA SER A 122 33.35 3.70 17.04
C SER A 122 34.78 3.92 17.51
N LEU A 123 34.95 4.11 18.81
CA LEU A 123 36.23 4.31 19.48
C LEU A 123 36.56 3.08 20.31
N SER A 124 37.82 2.68 20.33
CA SER A 124 38.27 1.49 21.05
C SER A 124 39.71 1.63 21.50
N ALA A 125 39.97 1.39 22.78
CA ALA A 125 41.33 1.27 23.31
C ALA A 125 42.05 0.01 22.80
N LEU A 126 43.37 0.10 22.56
CA LEU A 126 44.22 -1.04 22.25
C LEU A 126 44.77 -1.68 23.54
N GLU A 127 44.72 -3.00 23.67
CA GLU A 127 45.24 -3.69 24.88
C GLU A 127 46.77 -3.77 24.97
N ILE A 128 47.52 -3.46 23.89
CA ILE A 128 48.99 -3.59 23.91
C ILE A 128 49.66 -2.40 24.59
N ASN A 129 49.14 -1.18 24.37
CA ASN A 129 49.59 0.03 25.02
C ASN A 129 48.34 0.69 25.61
N ASP A 130 48.29 0.89 26.93
CA ASP A 130 47.13 1.40 27.68
C ASP A 130 46.64 2.80 27.28
N HIS A 131 47.27 3.41 26.27
CA HIS A 131 47.07 4.78 25.83
C HIS A 131 46.79 4.91 24.33
N ASP A 132 46.71 3.80 23.60
CA ASP A 132 46.48 3.84 22.15
C ASP A 132 45.00 3.69 21.81
N LEU A 133 44.57 4.44 20.79
CA LEU A 133 43.17 4.55 20.39
C LEU A 133 43.00 4.15 18.93
N ILE A 134 42.03 3.26 18.67
CA ILE A 134 41.49 3.02 17.33
C ILE A 134 40.16 3.75 17.22
N ILE A 135 40.00 4.50 16.14
CA ILE A 135 38.72 5.08 15.72
C ILE A 135 38.33 4.47 14.38
N THR A 136 37.09 4.05 14.26
CA THR A 136 36.50 3.58 13.00
C THR A 136 35.33 4.45 12.62
N LEU A 137 35.23 4.80 11.35
CA LEU A 137 34.16 5.61 10.77
C LEU A 137 33.51 4.84 9.61
N GLU A 138 32.31 4.32 9.83
CA GLU A 138 31.58 3.53 8.83
C GLU A 138 30.43 4.36 8.25
N ASP A 139 30.36 4.46 6.92
CA ASP A 139 29.21 5.07 6.25
C ASP A 139 28.03 4.08 6.30
N ILE A 140 26.99 4.44 7.05
CA ILE A 140 25.78 3.64 7.25
C ILE A 140 24.56 4.26 6.54
N SER A 141 24.79 5.18 5.60
CA SER A 141 23.73 5.91 4.89
C SER A 141 22.78 4.97 4.16
N GLU A 142 23.29 3.97 3.44
CA GLU A 142 22.47 3.00 2.70
C GLU A 142 21.56 2.19 3.64
N ARG A 143 22.09 1.79 4.80
CA ARG A 143 21.32 1.09 5.83
C ARG A 143 20.22 1.99 6.38
N LYS A 144 20.54 3.22 6.78
CA LYS A 144 19.56 4.19 7.32
C LYS A 144 18.47 4.53 6.31
N GLN A 145 18.82 4.74 5.05
CA GLN A 145 17.85 4.99 3.99
C GLN A 145 16.93 3.78 3.77
N SER A 146 17.45 2.55 3.85
CA SER A 146 16.64 1.33 3.75
C SER A 146 15.70 1.15 4.93
N GLU A 147 16.18 1.39 6.15
CA GLU A 147 15.36 1.39 7.38
C GLU A 147 14.22 2.42 7.30
N LEU A 148 14.52 3.64 6.87
CA LEU A 148 13.53 4.71 6.69
C LEU A 148 12.52 4.37 5.58
N ARG A 149 12.97 3.81 4.46
CA ARG A 149 12.09 3.39 3.36
C ARG A 149 11.12 2.30 3.82
N LEU A 150 11.61 1.31 4.56
CA LEU A 150 10.77 0.25 5.13
C LEU A 150 9.76 0.82 6.14
N LYS A 151 10.20 1.72 7.03
CA LYS A 151 9.33 2.40 8.00
C LYS A 151 8.23 3.18 7.31
N ARG A 152 8.56 3.94 6.25
CA ARG A 152 7.60 4.73 5.47
C ARG A 152 6.60 3.84 4.75
N MET A 153 7.06 2.78 4.09
CA MET A 153 6.18 1.82 3.42
C MET A 153 5.21 1.15 4.40
N ASN A 154 5.67 0.78 5.60
CA ASN A 154 4.81 0.25 6.64
C ASN A 154 3.77 1.29 7.11
N GLN A 155 4.15 2.55 7.29
CA GLN A 155 3.22 3.62 7.67
C GLN A 155 2.16 3.87 6.60
N ASP A 156 2.57 3.94 5.33
CA ASP A 156 1.66 4.14 4.20
C ASP A 156 0.69 2.96 4.09
N PHE A 157 1.19 1.72 4.22
CA PHE A 157 0.36 0.53 4.23
C PHE A 157 -0.68 0.52 5.36
N MET A 158 -0.29 0.87 6.58
CA MET A 158 -1.22 0.97 7.71
C MET A 158 -2.27 2.06 7.48
N THR A 159 -1.87 3.20 6.91
CA THR A 159 -2.80 4.30 6.57
C THR A 159 -3.86 3.84 5.57
N VAL A 160 -3.48 3.03 4.56
CA VAL A 160 -4.44 2.45 3.61
C VAL A 160 -5.46 1.56 4.31
N LEU A 161 -5.01 0.66 5.20
CA LEU A 161 -5.92 -0.22 5.94
C LEU A 161 -6.85 0.56 6.89
N GLU A 162 -6.38 1.64 7.49
CA GLU A 162 -7.14 2.41 8.48
C GLU A 162 -8.13 3.41 7.86
N SER A 163 -7.89 3.89 6.63
CA SER A 163 -8.69 4.95 5.98
C SER A 163 -9.58 4.51 4.83
N THR A 164 -9.38 3.31 4.27
CA THR A 164 -10.19 2.81 3.15
C THR A 164 -11.64 2.52 3.56
N SER A 165 -12.59 2.78 2.65
CA SER A 165 -13.98 2.32 2.77
C SER A 165 -14.18 0.90 2.24
N ASP A 166 -13.28 0.39 1.40
CA ASP A 166 -13.32 -0.98 0.89
C ASP A 166 -12.94 -2.00 1.97
N PHE A 167 -13.52 -3.18 1.94
CA PHE A 167 -13.15 -4.27 2.84
C PHE A 167 -11.93 -5.00 2.29
N ILE A 168 -10.78 -4.75 2.89
CA ILE A 168 -9.51 -5.38 2.51
C ILE A 168 -9.24 -6.54 3.47
N THR A 169 -8.81 -7.68 2.93
CA THR A 169 -8.36 -8.84 3.69
C THR A 169 -7.06 -9.40 3.13
N ILE A 170 -6.08 -9.68 3.98
CA ILE A 170 -4.91 -10.50 3.66
C ILE A 170 -4.94 -11.70 4.58
N LYS A 171 -4.96 -12.90 4.01
CA LYS A 171 -4.98 -14.17 4.74
C LYS A 171 -3.68 -14.96 4.54
N ASP A 172 -3.35 -15.83 5.48
CA ASP A 172 -2.31 -16.86 5.33
C ASP A 172 -2.84 -18.09 4.57
N GLN A 173 -2.04 -19.15 4.47
CA GLN A 173 -2.36 -20.38 3.75
C GLN A 173 -3.48 -21.19 4.43
N GLU A 174 -3.68 -21.00 5.73
CA GLU A 174 -4.71 -21.63 6.54
C GLU A 174 -6.01 -20.81 6.61
N GLY A 175 -6.09 -19.70 5.86
CA GLY A 175 -7.26 -18.83 5.79
C GLY A 175 -7.44 -17.90 6.99
N ARG A 176 -6.39 -17.70 7.80
CA ARG A 176 -6.42 -16.77 8.94
C ARG A 176 -6.03 -15.37 8.49
N LEU A 177 -6.68 -14.36 9.04
CA LEU A 177 -6.35 -12.97 8.73
C LEU A 177 -4.95 -12.61 9.26
N ARG A 178 -4.08 -12.13 8.38
CA ARG A 178 -2.82 -11.44 8.72
C ARG A 178 -3.00 -9.93 8.78
N TYR A 179 -3.85 -9.39 7.90
CA TYR A 179 -4.26 -7.99 7.89
C TYR A 179 -5.70 -7.86 7.40
N CYS A 180 -6.40 -6.83 7.85
CA CYS A 180 -7.64 -6.39 7.22
C CYS A 180 -7.82 -4.89 7.40
N SER A 181 -8.72 -4.29 6.61
CA SER A 181 -9.04 -2.86 6.77
C SER A 181 -9.89 -2.61 8.02
N GLN A 182 -9.80 -1.40 8.56
CA GLN A 182 -10.64 -0.95 9.65
C GLN A 182 -12.13 -0.94 9.26
N SER A 183 -12.46 -0.64 8.00
CA SER A 183 -13.83 -0.75 7.48
C SER A 183 -14.44 -2.15 7.65
N LEU A 184 -13.63 -3.21 7.52
CA LEU A 184 -14.09 -4.58 7.77
C LEU A 184 -14.32 -4.84 9.26
N ALA A 185 -13.45 -4.31 10.12
CA ALA A 185 -13.65 -4.39 11.56
C ALA A 185 -14.95 -3.70 11.98
N ASP A 186 -15.20 -2.48 11.46
CA ASP A 186 -16.36 -1.68 11.80
C ASP A 186 -17.67 -2.36 11.38
N ILE A 187 -17.73 -2.95 10.17
CA ILE A 187 -18.95 -3.63 9.68
C ILE A 187 -19.21 -4.94 10.42
N THR A 188 -18.17 -5.58 10.95
CA THR A 188 -18.28 -6.83 11.73
C THR A 188 -18.37 -6.59 13.23
N GLY A 189 -18.42 -5.33 13.68
CA GLY A 189 -18.61 -4.95 15.09
C GLY A 189 -17.35 -5.02 15.95
N HIS A 190 -16.17 -5.12 15.35
CA HIS A 190 -14.88 -5.09 16.05
C HIS A 190 -14.39 -3.65 16.24
N LYS A 191 -13.64 -3.38 17.32
CA LYS A 191 -13.13 -2.02 17.57
C LYS A 191 -11.90 -1.70 16.72
N SER A 192 -11.09 -2.71 16.43
CA SER A 192 -9.90 -2.57 15.60
C SER A 192 -9.71 -3.81 14.74
N TRP A 193 -9.25 -3.61 13.50
CA TRP A 193 -8.81 -4.71 12.64
C TRP A 193 -7.71 -5.56 13.29
N ARG A 194 -6.94 -5.01 14.23
CA ARG A 194 -5.91 -5.73 15.00
C ARG A 194 -6.48 -6.84 15.87
N GLU A 195 -7.73 -6.73 16.32
CA GLU A 195 -8.45 -7.78 17.08
C GLU A 195 -8.89 -8.96 16.20
N MET A 196 -8.78 -8.82 14.88
CA MET A 196 -9.19 -9.82 13.91
C MET A 196 -8.03 -10.71 13.45
N ILE A 197 -6.78 -10.35 13.78
CA ILE A 197 -5.61 -11.08 13.32
C ILE A 197 -5.56 -12.49 13.93
N GLY A 198 -5.29 -13.48 13.09
CA GLY A 198 -5.30 -14.90 13.42
C GLY A 198 -6.68 -15.58 13.39
N LYS A 199 -7.77 -14.81 13.32
CA LYS A 199 -9.14 -15.33 13.17
C LYS A 199 -9.42 -15.79 11.75
N ARG A 200 -10.35 -16.73 11.60
CA ARG A 200 -10.92 -17.18 10.33
C ARG A 200 -12.30 -16.56 10.12
N ASP A 201 -12.82 -16.65 8.90
CA ASP A 201 -14.14 -16.10 8.56
C ASP A 201 -15.25 -16.64 9.46
N VAL A 202 -15.16 -17.91 9.88
CA VAL A 202 -16.12 -18.55 10.80
C VAL A 202 -16.13 -17.93 12.20
N ASP A 203 -15.05 -17.25 12.60
CA ASP A 203 -14.93 -16.58 13.89
C ASP A 203 -15.49 -15.15 13.85
N ILE A 204 -15.76 -14.63 12.66
CA ILE A 204 -16.08 -13.21 12.40
C ILE A 204 -17.48 -13.04 11.83
N PHE A 205 -17.86 -13.90 10.89
CA PHE A 205 -19.11 -13.82 10.15
C PHE A 205 -20.11 -14.89 10.61
N PRO A 206 -21.42 -14.66 10.37
CA PRO A 206 -22.42 -15.71 10.51
C PRO A 206 -22.05 -16.95 9.70
N HIS A 207 -22.43 -18.12 10.21
CA HIS A 207 -22.02 -19.42 9.66
C HIS A 207 -22.35 -19.59 8.16
N GLU A 208 -23.49 -19.09 7.71
CA GLU A 208 -23.89 -19.16 6.29
C GLU A 208 -22.95 -18.33 5.39
N THR A 209 -22.64 -17.11 5.81
CA THR A 209 -21.72 -16.20 5.11
C THR A 209 -20.29 -16.76 5.10
N ALA A 210 -19.80 -17.25 6.23
CA ALA A 210 -18.47 -17.86 6.32
C ALA A 210 -18.32 -19.07 5.39
N ARG A 211 -19.33 -19.95 5.31
CA ARG A 211 -19.34 -21.10 4.39
C ARG A 211 -19.32 -20.68 2.92
N LEU A 212 -20.03 -19.59 2.57
CA LEU A 212 -20.02 -19.06 1.22
C LEU A 212 -18.60 -18.60 0.83
N TYR A 213 -17.95 -17.84 1.70
CA TYR A 213 -16.59 -17.35 1.47
C TYR A 213 -15.57 -18.50 1.39
N GLU A 214 -15.65 -19.49 2.28
CA GLU A 214 -14.76 -20.65 2.25
C GLU A 214 -14.88 -21.44 0.93
N LYS A 215 -16.11 -21.61 0.43
CA LYS A 215 -16.36 -22.26 -0.87
C LYS A 215 -15.75 -21.48 -2.03
N GLU A 216 -15.83 -20.16 -2.02
CA GLU A 216 -15.21 -19.31 -3.05
C GLU A 216 -13.68 -19.35 -2.98
N GLU A 217 -13.15 -19.27 -1.77
CA GLU A 217 -11.72 -19.26 -1.50
C GLU A 217 -11.05 -20.59 -1.83
N THR A 218 -11.82 -21.68 -1.87
CA THR A 218 -11.37 -22.98 -2.36
C THR A 218 -10.74 -22.88 -3.76
N GLN A 219 -11.30 -22.08 -4.67
CA GLN A 219 -10.73 -21.90 -6.01
C GLN A 219 -9.39 -21.14 -5.97
N VAL A 220 -9.27 -20.18 -5.07
CA VAL A 220 -8.06 -19.38 -4.90
C VAL A 220 -6.93 -20.22 -4.30
N TYR A 221 -7.20 -20.92 -3.20
CA TYR A 221 -6.20 -21.70 -2.48
C TYR A 221 -5.82 -23.00 -3.20
N GLN A 222 -6.79 -23.74 -3.74
CA GLN A 222 -6.51 -25.06 -4.34
C GLN A 222 -6.06 -24.98 -5.80
N HIS A 223 -6.59 -24.01 -6.56
CA HIS A 223 -6.36 -23.93 -8.00
C HIS A 223 -5.47 -22.74 -8.39
N GLY A 224 -5.14 -21.83 -7.45
CA GLY A 224 -4.39 -20.62 -7.75
C GLY A 224 -5.12 -19.68 -8.70
N GLN A 225 -6.46 -19.73 -8.73
CA GLN A 225 -7.29 -18.95 -9.63
C GLN A 225 -7.91 -17.75 -8.91
N SER A 226 -7.82 -16.58 -9.52
CA SER A 226 -8.43 -15.37 -8.95
C SER A 226 -9.95 -15.38 -9.13
N VAL A 227 -10.67 -14.92 -8.12
CA VAL A 227 -12.09 -14.54 -8.24
C VAL A 227 -12.13 -13.06 -8.58
N VAL A 228 -12.79 -12.65 -9.65
CA VAL A 228 -12.74 -11.25 -10.15
C VAL A 228 -14.13 -10.65 -10.27
N ASN A 229 -14.31 -9.45 -9.71
CA ASN A 229 -15.52 -8.63 -9.79
C ASN A 229 -16.82 -9.40 -9.53
N LYS A 230 -16.78 -10.36 -8.60
CA LYS A 230 -17.95 -11.15 -8.28
C LYS A 230 -18.93 -10.27 -7.51
N SER A 231 -20.16 -10.18 -8.00
CA SER A 231 -21.20 -9.40 -7.35
C SER A 231 -22.03 -10.28 -6.42
N ASP A 232 -21.92 -10.05 -5.12
CA ASP A 232 -22.66 -10.79 -4.10
C ASP A 232 -23.52 -9.85 -3.24
N PRO A 233 -24.73 -10.26 -2.84
CA PRO A 233 -25.54 -9.49 -1.90
C PRO A 233 -24.89 -9.51 -0.52
N TYR A 234 -24.99 -8.40 0.21
CA TYR A 234 -24.52 -8.31 1.59
C TYR A 234 -25.45 -7.44 2.43
N PHE A 235 -25.25 -7.46 3.75
CA PHE A 235 -25.96 -6.60 4.69
C PHE A 235 -25.05 -5.49 5.19
N ARG A 236 -25.55 -4.25 5.12
CA ARG A 236 -24.90 -3.09 5.71
C ARG A 236 -25.09 -3.05 7.21
N ARG A 237 -24.38 -2.11 7.86
CA ARG A 237 -24.42 -1.90 9.31
C ARG A 237 -25.82 -1.59 9.84
N ASP A 238 -26.64 -0.92 9.05
CA ASP A 238 -28.03 -0.57 9.36
C ASP A 238 -29.02 -1.73 9.08
N GLY A 239 -28.54 -2.87 8.60
CA GLY A 239 -29.36 -4.03 8.21
C GLY A 239 -29.94 -3.94 6.81
N SER A 240 -29.73 -2.84 6.07
CA SER A 240 -30.15 -2.73 4.68
C SER A 240 -29.36 -3.69 3.78
N ARG A 241 -30.01 -4.16 2.71
CA ARG A 241 -29.33 -4.96 1.69
C ARG A 241 -28.50 -4.06 0.78
N GLY A 242 -27.31 -4.53 0.46
CA GLY A 242 -26.41 -3.92 -0.53
C GLY A 242 -25.80 -4.98 -1.45
N TRP A 243 -24.89 -4.52 -2.31
CA TRP A 243 -24.14 -5.31 -3.26
C TRP A 243 -22.65 -5.05 -3.06
N LEU A 244 -21.87 -6.11 -2.90
CA LEU A 244 -20.40 -6.05 -2.97
C LEU A 244 -19.93 -6.48 -4.34
N SER A 245 -18.87 -5.83 -4.83
CA SER A 245 -18.00 -6.37 -5.88
C SER A 245 -16.73 -6.87 -5.20
N THR A 246 -16.51 -8.18 -5.26
CA THR A 246 -15.40 -8.85 -4.58
C THR A 246 -14.39 -9.39 -5.58
N THR A 247 -13.11 -9.08 -5.33
CA THR A 247 -11.99 -9.67 -6.05
C THR A 247 -11.01 -10.29 -5.05
N LYS A 248 -10.56 -11.51 -5.33
CA LYS A 248 -9.64 -12.30 -4.49
C LYS A 248 -8.51 -12.84 -5.35
N TRP A 249 -7.28 -12.57 -4.96
CA TRP A 249 -6.05 -13.01 -5.64
C TRP A 249 -5.26 -13.97 -4.76
N PRO A 250 -4.72 -15.07 -5.32
CA PRO A 250 -3.76 -15.90 -4.63
C PRO A 250 -2.44 -15.14 -4.47
N MET A 251 -1.81 -15.29 -3.30
CA MET A 251 -0.44 -14.84 -3.07
C MET A 251 0.47 -16.06 -3.22
N PHE A 252 1.45 -15.98 -4.11
CA PHE A 252 2.36 -17.10 -4.36
C PHE A 252 3.67 -16.98 -3.57
N SER A 253 4.31 -18.11 -3.30
CA SER A 253 5.69 -18.20 -2.84
C SER A 253 6.64 -17.54 -3.85
N GLU A 254 7.87 -17.26 -3.43
CA GLU A 254 8.90 -16.62 -4.27
C GLU A 254 9.22 -17.41 -5.55
N ASP A 255 9.06 -18.74 -5.52
CA ASP A 255 9.20 -19.61 -6.68
C ASP A 255 7.97 -19.64 -7.62
N GLY A 256 6.88 -18.97 -7.24
CA GLY A 256 5.63 -18.86 -8.00
C GLY A 256 4.76 -20.13 -8.01
N LYS A 257 5.12 -21.18 -7.27
CA LYS A 257 4.46 -22.51 -7.40
C LYS A 257 3.38 -22.78 -6.36
N THR A 258 3.53 -22.23 -5.17
CA THR A 258 2.66 -22.56 -4.03
C THR A 258 1.87 -21.33 -3.61
N VAL A 259 0.56 -21.49 -3.38
CA VAL A 259 -0.26 -20.43 -2.79
C VAL A 259 0.06 -20.35 -1.30
N ILE A 260 0.62 -19.23 -0.85
CA ILE A 260 1.02 -18.95 0.54
C ILE A 260 0.02 -18.04 1.28
N GLY A 261 -1.07 -17.68 0.62
CA GLY A 261 -2.08 -16.79 1.17
C GLY A 261 -3.00 -16.22 0.11
N MET A 262 -3.81 -15.25 0.51
CA MET A 262 -4.76 -14.59 -0.36
C MET A 262 -4.87 -13.12 -0.02
N PHE A 263 -4.99 -12.28 -1.04
CA PHE A 263 -5.39 -10.88 -0.92
C PHE A 263 -6.80 -10.72 -1.47
N GLY A 264 -7.70 -10.12 -0.70
CA GLY A 264 -9.09 -9.88 -1.08
C GLY A 264 -9.46 -8.42 -0.90
N ILE A 265 -10.26 -7.90 -1.82
CA ILE A 265 -10.90 -6.60 -1.73
C ILE A 265 -12.39 -6.74 -2.08
N SER A 266 -13.26 -6.18 -1.24
CA SER A 266 -14.69 -6.10 -1.49
C SER A 266 -15.16 -4.65 -1.38
N ARG A 267 -15.77 -4.14 -2.45
CA ARG A 267 -16.27 -2.77 -2.54
C ARG A 267 -17.80 -2.76 -2.54
N ASP A 268 -18.42 -1.89 -1.75
CA ASP A 268 -19.85 -1.61 -1.89
C ASP A 268 -20.11 -0.89 -3.22
N ILE A 269 -20.87 -1.53 -4.11
CA ILE A 269 -21.26 -1.01 -5.43
C ILE A 269 -22.75 -0.69 -5.51
N SER A 270 -23.43 -0.62 -4.37
CA SER A 270 -24.88 -0.47 -4.37
C SER A 270 -25.35 0.89 -4.87
N GLU A 271 -24.65 1.96 -4.51
CA GLU A 271 -24.94 3.31 -5.03
C GLU A 271 -24.72 3.35 -6.53
N ALA A 272 -23.62 2.77 -7.01
CA ALA A 272 -23.34 2.64 -8.43
C ALA A 272 -24.44 1.86 -9.17
N LYS A 273 -24.92 0.74 -8.61
CA LYS A 273 -26.04 -0.02 -9.17
C LYS A 273 -27.36 0.76 -9.15
N ALA A 274 -27.65 1.46 -8.05
CA ALA A 274 -28.86 2.27 -7.96
C ALA A 274 -28.88 3.39 -9.01
N LEU A 275 -27.74 4.05 -9.19
CA LEU A 275 -27.57 5.08 -10.22
C LEU A 275 -27.63 4.48 -11.63
N GLU A 276 -27.04 3.31 -11.85
CA GLU A 276 -27.14 2.60 -13.13
C GLU A 276 -28.59 2.23 -13.46
N ASP A 277 -29.36 1.72 -12.49
CA ASP A 277 -30.78 1.41 -12.64
C ASP A 277 -31.63 2.66 -12.88
N GLU A 278 -31.32 3.77 -12.20
CA GLU A 278 -31.98 5.06 -12.41
C GLU A 278 -31.71 5.61 -13.82
N LEU A 279 -30.45 5.65 -14.25
CA LEU A 279 -30.06 6.09 -15.59
C LEU A 279 -30.68 5.19 -16.67
N ARG A 280 -30.70 3.88 -16.44
CA ARG A 280 -31.35 2.93 -17.34
C ARG A 280 -32.85 3.21 -17.44
N THR A 281 -33.51 3.47 -16.32
CA THR A 281 -34.93 3.82 -16.28
C THR A 281 -35.17 5.12 -17.04
N MET A 282 -34.37 6.17 -16.81
CA MET A 282 -34.48 7.44 -17.54
C MET A 282 -34.24 7.31 -19.05
N ALA A 283 -33.34 6.41 -19.47
CA ALA A 283 -33.07 6.18 -20.89
C ALA A 283 -34.18 5.38 -21.59
N THR A 284 -34.80 4.44 -20.87
CA THR A 284 -35.76 3.47 -21.45
C THR A 284 -37.22 3.85 -21.25
N THR A 285 -37.53 4.81 -20.38
CA THR A 285 -38.92 5.19 -20.07
C THR A 285 -39.21 6.66 -20.37
N ASP A 286 -40.45 6.96 -20.75
CA ASP A 286 -40.96 8.32 -20.88
C ASP A 286 -41.22 8.91 -19.48
N PHE A 287 -40.61 10.07 -19.19
CA PHE A 287 -40.62 10.65 -17.84
C PHE A 287 -42.02 10.98 -17.31
N LEU A 288 -42.96 11.34 -18.19
CA LEU A 288 -44.30 11.76 -17.79
C LEU A 288 -45.22 10.57 -17.52
N THR A 289 -45.17 9.57 -18.41
CA THR A 289 -46.11 8.45 -18.42
C THR A 289 -45.56 7.17 -17.79
N GLY A 290 -44.24 7.06 -17.66
CA GLY A 290 -43.52 5.88 -17.20
C GLY A 290 -43.56 4.71 -18.19
N LEU A 291 -44.17 4.86 -19.36
CA LEU A 291 -44.18 3.87 -20.45
C LEU A 291 -42.81 3.77 -21.12
N ALA A 292 -42.61 2.79 -22.01
CA ALA A 292 -41.38 2.73 -22.80
C ALA A 292 -41.19 4.05 -23.58
N SER A 293 -39.98 4.58 -23.57
CA SER A 293 -39.62 5.74 -24.38
C SER A 293 -39.69 5.38 -25.85
N ARG A 294 -39.87 6.37 -26.73
CA ARG A 294 -39.85 6.16 -28.19
C ARG A 294 -38.66 5.30 -28.64
N ARG A 295 -37.48 5.55 -28.05
CA ARG A 295 -36.25 4.83 -28.37
C ARG A 295 -36.37 3.35 -28.00
N ASP A 296 -36.69 3.06 -26.75
CA ASP A 296 -36.79 1.68 -26.24
C ASP A 296 -37.88 0.88 -26.98
N PHE A 297 -39.03 1.51 -27.24
CA PHE A 297 -40.10 0.90 -28.03
C PHE A 297 -39.65 0.58 -29.47
N THR A 298 -38.90 1.48 -30.10
CA THR A 298 -38.38 1.27 -31.47
C THR A 298 -37.33 0.16 -31.52
N GLU A 299 -36.48 0.06 -30.50
CA GLU A 299 -35.52 -1.04 -30.35
C GLU A 299 -36.26 -2.39 -30.19
N ASP A 300 -37.33 -2.43 -29.38
CA ASP A 300 -38.14 -3.65 -29.22
C ASP A 300 -38.88 -4.06 -30.50
N LEU A 301 -39.49 -3.09 -31.20
CA LEU A 301 -40.08 -3.31 -32.52
C LEU A 301 -39.06 -3.90 -33.50
N THR A 302 -37.83 -3.38 -33.51
CA THR A 302 -36.75 -3.89 -34.35
C THR A 302 -36.40 -5.34 -34.02
N ARG A 303 -36.38 -5.70 -32.72
CA ARG A 303 -36.17 -7.10 -32.29
C ARG A 303 -37.30 -8.01 -32.76
N GLN A 304 -38.55 -7.60 -32.67
CA GLN A 304 -39.68 -8.42 -33.14
C GLN A 304 -39.66 -8.60 -34.66
N VAL A 305 -39.34 -7.55 -35.43
CA VAL A 305 -39.15 -7.67 -36.88
C VAL A 305 -38.03 -8.68 -37.21
N ALA A 306 -36.92 -8.66 -36.48
CA ALA A 306 -35.84 -9.64 -36.65
C ALA A 306 -36.24 -11.07 -36.23
N ARG A 307 -37.15 -11.23 -35.27
CA ARG A 307 -37.72 -12.53 -34.87
C ARG A 307 -38.60 -13.10 -35.98
N ILE A 308 -39.53 -12.32 -36.52
CA ILE A 308 -40.42 -12.73 -37.62
C ILE A 308 -39.63 -13.15 -38.86
N LYS A 309 -38.57 -12.41 -39.20
CA LYS A 309 -37.68 -12.78 -40.32
C LYS A 309 -36.99 -14.14 -40.15
N ARG A 310 -36.74 -14.57 -38.91
CA ARG A 310 -36.09 -15.86 -38.59
C ARG A 310 -37.07 -17.01 -38.38
N SER A 311 -38.33 -16.72 -38.07
CA SER A 311 -39.38 -17.73 -37.86
C SER A 311 -40.65 -17.30 -38.60
N PRO A 312 -40.93 -17.86 -39.78
CA PRO A 312 -42.09 -17.50 -40.59
C PRO A 312 -43.45 -17.71 -39.92
N GLN A 313 -43.50 -18.49 -38.83
CA GLN A 313 -44.71 -18.71 -38.03
C GLN A 313 -44.90 -17.66 -36.93
N ALA A 314 -43.86 -16.89 -36.59
CA ALA A 314 -43.97 -15.87 -35.55
C ALA A 314 -44.81 -14.68 -36.06
N THR A 315 -45.74 -14.21 -35.24
CA THR A 315 -46.56 -13.03 -35.56
C THR A 315 -46.41 -11.95 -34.50
N THR A 316 -46.63 -10.70 -34.89
CA THR A 316 -46.62 -9.56 -33.97
C THR A 316 -47.56 -8.51 -34.51
N VAL A 317 -48.38 -7.91 -33.64
CA VAL A 317 -49.26 -6.81 -33.98
C VAL A 317 -48.69 -5.51 -33.42
N LEU A 318 -48.61 -4.48 -34.25
CA LEU A 318 -48.33 -3.11 -33.83
C LEU A 318 -49.62 -2.30 -33.90
N LEU A 319 -50.03 -1.74 -32.77
CA LEU A 319 -51.14 -0.80 -32.67
C LEU A 319 -50.58 0.59 -32.40
N MET A 320 -50.98 1.58 -33.19
CA MET A 320 -50.69 2.99 -32.93
C MET A 320 -51.99 3.69 -32.50
N LEU A 321 -51.91 4.48 -31.45
CA LEU A 321 -53.04 5.21 -30.89
C LEU A 321 -52.67 6.69 -30.76
N ASP A 322 -53.60 7.56 -31.11
CA ASP A 322 -53.50 9.00 -30.90
C ASP A 322 -54.68 9.46 -30.05
N LEU A 323 -54.47 10.42 -29.14
CA LEU A 323 -55.57 10.96 -28.33
C LEU A 323 -56.25 12.12 -29.05
N ASP A 324 -57.43 11.83 -29.60
CA ASP A 324 -58.23 12.83 -30.30
C ASP A 324 -58.49 14.08 -29.45
N PHE A 325 -58.35 15.24 -30.08
CA PHE A 325 -58.62 16.55 -29.47
C PHE A 325 -57.76 16.91 -28.26
N PHE A 326 -56.64 16.22 -28.00
CA PHE A 326 -55.77 16.48 -26.85
C PHE A 326 -55.35 17.95 -26.73
N LYS A 327 -54.99 18.58 -27.86
CA LYS A 327 -54.67 20.02 -27.91
C LYS A 327 -55.78 20.91 -27.36
N ARG A 328 -57.07 20.62 -27.66
CA ARG A 328 -58.20 21.42 -27.15
C ARG A 328 -58.29 21.35 -25.62
N VAL A 329 -57.93 20.20 -25.03
CA VAL A 329 -57.91 20.06 -23.57
C VAL A 329 -56.77 20.88 -22.97
N ASN A 330 -55.57 20.84 -23.56
CA ASN A 330 -54.47 21.69 -23.13
C ASN A 330 -54.80 23.18 -23.23
N ASP A 331 -55.41 23.60 -24.35
CA ASP A 331 -55.76 25.01 -24.58
C ASP A 331 -56.84 25.49 -23.60
N ALA A 332 -57.80 24.63 -23.23
CA ALA A 332 -58.92 24.98 -22.35
C ALA A 332 -58.60 24.85 -20.84
N HIS A 333 -57.76 23.89 -20.46
CA HIS A 333 -57.55 23.48 -19.07
C HIS A 333 -56.09 23.52 -18.61
N GLY A 334 -55.16 23.85 -19.52
CA GLY A 334 -53.73 23.93 -19.25
C GLY A 334 -53.01 22.59 -19.34
N HIS A 335 -51.69 22.66 -19.52
CA HIS A 335 -50.83 21.49 -19.71
C HIS A 335 -50.84 20.51 -18.54
N ALA A 336 -50.99 20.98 -17.30
CA ALA A 336 -51.05 20.10 -16.13
C ALA A 336 -52.25 19.12 -16.19
N VAL A 337 -53.38 19.53 -16.79
CA VAL A 337 -54.54 18.66 -17.00
C VAL A 337 -54.28 17.67 -18.14
N GLY A 338 -53.64 18.12 -19.22
CA GLY A 338 -53.20 17.22 -20.29
C GLY A 338 -52.23 16.14 -19.80
N ASP A 339 -51.26 16.53 -18.97
CA ASP A 339 -50.31 15.62 -18.34
C ASP A 339 -51.01 14.56 -17.50
N ALA A 340 -52.01 14.97 -16.70
CA ALA A 340 -52.82 14.04 -15.90
C ALA A 340 -53.61 13.04 -16.77
N ILE A 341 -54.11 13.48 -17.93
CA ILE A 341 -54.79 12.60 -18.90
C ILE A 341 -53.82 11.60 -19.49
N LEU A 342 -52.64 12.05 -19.96
CA LEU A 342 -51.62 11.16 -20.52
C LEU A 342 -51.20 10.09 -19.50
N GLN A 343 -51.00 10.48 -18.24
CA GLN A 343 -50.72 9.56 -17.13
C GLN A 343 -51.87 8.59 -16.86
N HIS A 344 -53.12 9.04 -16.94
CA HIS A 344 -54.29 8.20 -16.73
C HIS A 344 -54.42 7.15 -17.85
N VAL A 345 -54.36 7.57 -19.11
CA VAL A 345 -54.41 6.69 -20.29
C VAL A 345 -53.28 5.67 -20.25
N SER A 346 -52.07 6.10 -19.89
CA SER A 346 -50.91 5.21 -19.79
C SER A 346 -51.11 4.10 -18.76
N ARG A 347 -51.73 4.41 -17.61
CA ARG A 347 -52.08 3.40 -16.60
C ARG A 347 -53.14 2.44 -17.09
N LEU A 348 -54.16 2.94 -17.81
CA LEU A 348 -55.18 2.09 -18.41
C LEU A 348 -54.55 1.10 -19.40
N MET A 349 -53.78 1.59 -20.36
CA MET A 349 -53.10 0.74 -21.35
C MET A 349 -52.23 -0.33 -20.68
N ARG A 350 -51.41 0.05 -19.69
CA ARG A 350 -50.54 -0.89 -18.96
C ARG A 350 -51.31 -2.00 -18.25
N ASN A 351 -52.51 -1.72 -17.75
CA ASN A 351 -53.33 -2.69 -17.02
C ASN A 351 -54.10 -3.65 -17.93
N GLU A 352 -54.39 -3.23 -19.17
CA GLU A 352 -55.16 -4.02 -20.14
C GLU A 352 -54.30 -4.95 -21.00
N VAL A 353 -52.99 -4.68 -21.09
CA VAL A 353 -52.07 -5.49 -21.90
C VAL A 353 -51.45 -6.65 -21.11
N ARG A 354 -51.00 -7.70 -21.82
CA ARG A 354 -50.33 -8.85 -21.21
C ARG A 354 -48.90 -8.47 -20.82
N ARG A 355 -48.30 -9.25 -19.93
CA ARG A 355 -46.90 -9.07 -19.49
C ARG A 355 -45.88 -9.13 -20.64
N VAL A 356 -46.21 -9.84 -21.73
CA VAL A 356 -45.34 -9.98 -22.92
C VAL A 356 -45.52 -8.85 -23.93
N ASP A 357 -46.58 -8.05 -23.79
CA ASP A 357 -46.85 -6.92 -24.66
C ASP A 357 -46.04 -5.70 -24.17
N SER A 358 -45.66 -4.83 -25.11
CA SER A 358 -44.95 -3.60 -24.82
C SER A 358 -45.81 -2.39 -25.14
N VAL A 359 -45.81 -1.39 -24.25
CA VAL A 359 -46.55 -0.12 -24.44
C VAL A 359 -45.56 1.02 -24.34
N GLY A 360 -45.49 1.85 -25.37
CA GLY A 360 -44.59 3.01 -25.44
C GLY A 360 -45.32 4.29 -25.80
N ARG A 361 -44.75 5.43 -25.40
CA ARG A 361 -45.18 6.76 -25.86
C ARG A 361 -44.22 7.24 -26.94
N ILE A 362 -44.74 7.53 -28.13
CA ILE A 362 -43.94 7.84 -29.32
C ILE A 362 -43.63 9.34 -29.40
N GLY A 363 -44.55 10.19 -28.93
CA GLY A 363 -44.36 11.64 -28.80
C GLY A 363 -45.69 12.34 -28.59
N GLY A 364 -45.70 13.49 -27.91
CA GLY A 364 -46.94 14.26 -27.67
C GLY A 364 -48.05 13.38 -27.06
N GLU A 365 -49.17 13.28 -27.76
CA GLU A 365 -50.33 12.44 -27.45
C GLU A 365 -50.34 11.04 -28.09
N GLU A 366 -49.27 10.67 -28.80
CA GLU A 366 -49.18 9.40 -29.53
C GLU A 366 -48.60 8.25 -28.68
N PHE A 367 -49.30 7.12 -28.70
CA PHE A 367 -48.93 5.87 -28.03
C PHE A 367 -48.82 4.73 -29.03
N ALA A 368 -48.07 3.70 -28.67
CA ALA A 368 -48.00 2.47 -29.44
C ALA A 368 -47.97 1.25 -28.54
N ILE A 369 -48.57 0.16 -29.02
CA ILE A 369 -48.60 -1.15 -28.35
C ILE A 369 -48.05 -2.20 -29.30
N LEU A 370 -47.11 -3.00 -28.83
CA LEU A 370 -46.51 -4.12 -29.54
C LEU A 370 -46.95 -5.41 -28.86
N MET A 371 -47.67 -6.26 -29.59
CA MET A 371 -48.23 -7.52 -29.09
C MET A 371 -47.61 -8.70 -29.87
N PRO A 372 -46.54 -9.33 -29.36
CA PRO A 372 -46.02 -10.56 -29.92
C PRO A 372 -46.97 -11.74 -29.66
N ASP A 373 -46.84 -12.77 -30.49
CA ASP A 373 -47.61 -14.03 -30.43
C ASP A 373 -47.50 -14.83 -29.13
#